data_AF-A0A9P8JR69-F1
#
_entry.id   AF-A0A9P8JR69-F1
#
_cell.length_a   1.000
_cell.length_b   1.000
_cell.length_c   1.000
_cell.angle_alpha   90.00
_cell.angle_beta   90.00
_cell.angle_gamma   90.00
#
_symmetry.space_group_name_H-M   'P 1'
#
loop_
_entity.id
_entity.type
_entity.pdbx_description
1 polymer ?
#
loop_
_entity_poly.entity_id
_entity_poly.type
_entity_poly.pdbx_seq_one_letter_code
_entity_poly.pdbx_strand_id
1 'polypeptide(L)'
;MSKRTADQSNEEELRALKSGQRPQDGQPDDLEFEDEFEDEFESEDEILEAGVDGRSDEEREAEEREAAMDLDQDTFIPGRHKLEAGQTLAPDTSTYEMLHNLEAPWPCLSFDLVKDQLGDNRKSYPQTVYAVAGTQAARGSEKENRIMVMKMSSLGRMDRGEQSESEDESDDEEEQSLEPILETKDIPLNTCTNRIRVHQTPQASSSTLPTTLSAVMTESGDVFIHDVTPHLASFDNPGMTISAQQNKPVSTIRAHKKTEGYAIDWSPLFPAGKL
;
A
#
# COMPACT_ATOMS: atom_id res chain seq x y z
N MET A 1 -68.27 0.05 12.10
CA MET A 1 -67.24 -0.62 12.91
C MET A 1 -66.06 -0.95 12.00
N SER A 2 -64.88 -0.35 12.04
CA SER A 2 -64.41 0.93 12.56
C SER A 2 -63.21 1.27 11.68
N LYS A 3 -63.24 2.41 10.97
CA LYS A 3 -62.04 2.99 10.34
C LYS A 3 -61.16 3.52 11.47
N ARG A 4 -59.88 3.18 11.49
CA ARG A 4 -58.88 3.96 12.24
C ARG A 4 -58.08 4.77 11.23
N THR A 5 -58.31 6.07 11.33
CA THR A 5 -57.69 7.18 10.63
C THR A 5 -56.26 7.35 11.14
N ALA A 6 -55.32 7.57 10.23
CA ALA A 6 -53.96 8.00 10.55
C ALA A 6 -54.01 9.44 11.06
N ASP A 7 -53.41 9.68 12.23
CA ASP A 7 -53.41 11.00 12.87
C ASP A 7 -52.53 11.97 12.06
N GLN A 8 -53.17 13.04 11.60
CA GLN A 8 -52.55 14.19 10.95
C GLN A 8 -52.26 15.23 12.02
N SER A 9 -51.05 15.23 12.58
CA SER A 9 -50.64 16.33 13.47
C SER A 9 -49.12 16.51 13.60
N ASN A 10 -48.35 16.28 12.54
CA ASN A 10 -46.89 16.55 12.59
C ASN A 10 -46.32 17.18 11.30
N GLU A 11 -47.15 17.91 10.54
CA GLU A 11 -46.74 18.62 9.31
C GLU A 11 -46.27 20.07 9.55
N GLU A 12 -45.97 20.48 10.79
CA GLU A 12 -45.41 21.82 11.08
C GLU A 12 -43.93 21.82 11.51
N GLU A 13 -43.22 20.70 11.40
CA GLU A 13 -41.80 20.59 11.80
C GLU A 13 -40.81 20.58 10.62
N LEU A 14 -41.16 21.22 9.50
CA LEU A 14 -40.27 21.44 8.36
C LEU A 14 -40.28 22.91 7.89
N ARG A 15 -39.92 23.83 8.79
CA ARG A 15 -39.52 25.20 8.41
C ARG A 15 -38.06 25.45 8.76
N ALA A 16 -37.24 25.55 7.72
CA ALA A 16 -35.84 25.94 7.79
C ALA A 16 -35.70 27.34 8.41
N LEU A 17 -35.04 27.43 9.57
CA LEU A 17 -34.70 28.69 10.22
C LEU A 17 -33.41 29.24 9.60
N LYS A 18 -33.56 30.28 8.78
CA LYS A 18 -32.47 31.18 8.38
C LYS A 18 -32.32 32.28 9.44
N SER A 19 -31.06 32.60 9.77
CA SER A 19 -30.59 33.82 10.43
C SER A 19 -31.22 34.21 11.78
N GLY A 20 -30.62 33.73 12.87
CA GLY A 20 -30.28 34.57 14.03
C GLY A 20 -31.39 35.34 14.76
N GLN A 21 -32.48 34.72 15.16
CA GLN A 21 -33.37 35.28 16.19
C GLN A 21 -33.79 34.21 17.21
N ARG A 22 -33.52 34.48 18.50
CA ARG A 22 -33.95 33.70 19.66
C ARG A 22 -35.26 34.31 20.19
N PRO A 23 -36.32 33.54 20.43
CA PRO A 23 -37.53 34.05 21.07
C PRO A 23 -37.23 34.45 22.53
N GLN A 24 -37.54 35.70 22.88
CA GLN A 24 -37.65 36.18 24.25
C GLN A 24 -39.07 35.90 24.73
N ASP A 25 -39.22 35.29 25.91
CA ASP A 25 -40.47 35.31 26.65
C ASP A 25 -40.21 35.50 28.16
N GLY A 26 -40.82 36.54 28.71
CA GLY A 26 -41.49 36.51 30.00
C GLY A 26 -40.65 36.68 31.27
N GLN A 27 -40.33 37.92 31.62
CA GLN A 27 -39.97 38.32 32.99
C GLN A 27 -41.27 38.54 33.79
N PRO A 28 -41.39 38.03 35.04
CA PRO A 28 -42.14 38.70 36.09
C PRO A 28 -41.17 39.46 37.01
N ASP A 29 -41.52 40.73 37.27
CA ASP A 29 -40.90 41.61 38.24
C ASP A 29 -41.06 41.09 39.69
N ASP A 30 -40.05 41.40 40.49
CA ASP A 30 -40.06 41.50 41.96
C ASP A 30 -39.73 40.25 42.80
N LEU A 31 -38.46 39.84 42.73
CA LEU A 31 -37.81 39.06 43.77
C LEU A 31 -36.46 39.71 44.13
N GLU A 32 -36.49 40.65 45.06
CA GLU A 32 -35.31 41.08 45.81
C GLU A 32 -34.81 39.90 46.67
N PHE A 33 -33.71 39.29 46.26
CA PHE A 33 -32.88 38.46 47.13
C PHE A 33 -31.55 39.18 47.30
N GLU A 34 -31.33 39.71 48.50
CA GLU A 34 -30.03 40.21 48.96
C GLU A 34 -29.07 39.02 49.09
N ASP A 35 -28.08 38.92 48.19
CA ASP A 35 -26.97 37.98 48.32
C ASP A 35 -25.94 38.56 49.31
N GLU A 36 -25.93 38.05 50.55
CA GLU A 36 -25.06 38.47 51.65
C GLU A 36 -23.67 37.76 51.64
N PHE A 37 -23.17 37.34 50.48
CA PHE A 37 -21.79 36.83 50.35
C PHE A 37 -21.08 37.48 49.17
N GLU A 38 -20.71 38.74 49.38
CA GLU A 38 -19.64 39.43 48.65
C GLU A 38 -18.30 38.84 49.10
N ASP A 39 -17.88 37.71 48.51
CA ASP A 39 -16.51 37.23 48.60
C ASP A 39 -15.79 37.54 47.27
N GLU A 40 -15.32 38.77 47.21
CA GLU A 40 -14.28 39.25 46.31
C GLU A 40 -12.98 38.46 46.58
N PHE A 41 -12.67 37.49 45.73
CA PHE A 41 -11.31 36.97 45.56
C PHE A 41 -10.93 37.02 44.09
N GLU A 42 -10.28 38.12 43.71
CA GLU A 42 -9.36 38.13 42.57
C GLU A 42 -8.20 37.19 42.88
N SER A 43 -8.09 36.10 42.12
CA SER A 43 -6.81 35.42 41.92
C SER A 43 -6.69 35.00 40.45
N GLU A 44 -5.89 35.77 39.70
CA GLU A 44 -5.19 35.27 38.54
C GLU A 44 -4.36 34.06 38.98
N ASP A 45 -4.83 32.85 38.64
CA ASP A 45 -3.95 31.70 38.51
C ASP A 45 -4.42 30.88 37.32
N GLU A 46 -3.61 30.97 36.27
CA GLU A 46 -3.52 30.06 35.15
C GLU A 46 -3.55 28.63 35.68
N ILE A 47 -4.59 27.86 35.33
CA ILE A 47 -4.69 26.44 35.67
C ILE A 47 -3.66 25.71 34.80
N LEU A 48 -2.40 25.74 35.24
CA LEU A 48 -1.40 24.74 34.92
C LEU A 48 -1.81 23.50 35.71
N GLU A 49 -2.36 22.52 35.01
CA GLU A 49 -2.56 21.18 35.54
C GLU A 49 -1.18 20.63 35.94
N ALA A 50 -0.83 20.83 37.21
CA ALA A 50 0.36 20.31 37.83
C ALA A 50 0.20 18.79 37.94
N GLY A 51 0.58 18.08 36.87
CA GLY A 51 0.99 16.70 36.96
C GLY A 51 2.01 16.58 38.10
N VAL A 52 1.76 15.64 39.01
CA VAL A 52 2.41 15.45 40.33
C VAL A 52 3.91 15.09 40.26
N ASP A 53 4.57 15.33 39.14
CA ASP A 53 6.01 15.13 39.00
C ASP A 53 6.53 16.08 37.91
N GLY A 54 7.43 16.99 38.29
CA GLY A 54 7.93 18.10 37.45
C GLY A 54 8.84 17.70 36.29
N ARG A 55 8.51 16.59 35.63
CA ARG A 55 9.21 16.01 34.48
C ARG A 55 8.49 16.39 33.19
N SER A 56 9.24 16.61 32.11
CA SER A 56 8.65 16.93 30.81
C SER A 56 7.81 15.77 30.29
N ASP A 57 6.79 16.05 29.48
CA ASP A 57 5.97 14.99 28.87
C ASP A 57 6.83 14.04 28.00
N GLU A 58 7.92 14.54 27.41
CA GLU A 58 8.92 13.71 26.71
C GLU A 58 9.64 12.71 27.63
N GLU A 59 10.00 13.11 28.85
CA GLU A 59 10.58 12.18 29.83
C GLU A 59 9.55 11.16 30.32
N ARG A 60 8.27 11.56 30.47
CA ARG A 60 7.20 10.64 30.88
C ARG A 60 6.87 9.63 29.77
N GLU A 61 6.82 10.05 28.51
CA GLU A 61 6.64 9.13 27.36
C GLU A 61 7.86 8.22 27.16
N ALA A 62 9.07 8.71 27.43
CA ALA A 62 10.29 7.89 27.38
C ALA A 62 10.31 6.86 28.50
N GLU A 63 9.93 7.24 29.72
CA GLU A 63 9.86 6.32 30.85
C GLU A 63 8.67 5.35 30.74
N GLU A 64 7.55 5.72 30.11
CA GLU A 64 6.47 4.78 29.74
C GLU A 64 6.90 3.83 28.61
N ARG A 65 7.79 4.24 27.70
CA ARG A 65 8.43 3.33 26.72
C ARG A 65 9.45 2.40 27.37
N GLU A 66 10.24 2.87 28.33
CA GLU A 66 11.18 2.04 29.09
C GLU A 66 10.45 1.14 30.12
N ALA A 67 9.32 1.59 30.67
CA ALA A 67 8.48 0.85 31.61
C ALA A 67 7.40 0.00 30.92
N ALA A 68 7.25 0.11 29.60
CA ALA A 68 6.66 -0.95 28.78
C ALA A 68 7.62 -2.14 28.84
N MET A 69 7.53 -2.85 29.96
CA MET A 69 8.18 -4.11 30.27
C MET A 69 8.33 -4.95 29.01
N ASP A 70 9.44 -5.68 28.91
CA ASP A 70 9.57 -6.93 28.14
C ASP A 70 8.36 -7.83 28.45
N LEU A 71 7.23 -7.52 27.82
CA LEU A 71 6.13 -8.42 27.66
C LEU A 71 6.71 -9.45 26.71
N ASP A 72 7.00 -10.65 27.21
CA ASP A 72 7.27 -11.81 26.37
C ASP A 72 6.20 -11.82 25.27
N GLN A 73 6.58 -11.35 24.07
CA GLN A 73 5.67 -11.21 22.93
C GLN A 73 5.49 -12.60 22.34
N ASP A 74 4.70 -13.42 23.03
CA ASP A 74 4.41 -14.77 22.58
C ASP A 74 3.63 -14.73 21.26
N THR A 75 4.11 -15.47 20.27
CA THR A 75 3.45 -15.57 18.97
C THR A 75 2.04 -16.15 19.14
N PHE A 76 1.02 -15.37 18.77
CA PHE A 76 -0.36 -15.82 18.84
C PHE A 76 -0.63 -16.96 17.84
N ILE A 77 -0.80 -18.17 18.35
CA ILE A 77 -1.24 -19.34 17.58
C ILE A 77 -2.78 -19.48 17.64
N PRO A 78 -3.51 -19.34 16.51
CA PRO A 78 -4.94 -19.59 16.44
C PRO A 78 -5.31 -20.99 16.95
N GLY A 79 -6.29 -21.07 17.86
CA GLY A 79 -6.79 -22.33 18.43
C GLY A 79 -6.04 -22.84 19.66
N ARG A 80 -4.85 -22.31 19.96
CA ARG A 80 -4.17 -22.53 21.26
C ARG A 80 -4.36 -21.35 22.21
N HIS A 81 -4.31 -20.14 21.67
CA HIS A 81 -4.50 -18.91 22.44
C HIS A 81 -5.91 -18.36 22.22
N LYS A 82 -6.44 -17.70 23.26
CA LYS A 82 -7.71 -16.97 23.20
C LYS A 82 -7.41 -15.49 23.39
N LEU A 83 -7.90 -14.67 22.48
CA LEU A 83 -7.90 -13.21 22.64
C LEU A 83 -8.93 -12.83 23.70
N GLU A 84 -8.50 -12.05 24.68
CA GLU A 84 -9.40 -11.47 25.67
C GLU A 84 -10.09 -10.22 25.12
N ALA A 85 -11.21 -9.82 25.72
CA ALA A 85 -11.94 -8.65 25.30
C ALA A 85 -11.08 -7.38 25.49
N GLY A 86 -10.77 -6.70 24.38
CA GLY A 86 -9.93 -5.50 24.36
C GLY A 86 -8.49 -5.73 23.87
N GLN A 87 -8.06 -6.98 23.66
CA GLN A 87 -6.76 -7.27 23.05
C GLN A 87 -6.83 -7.21 21.51
N THR A 88 -5.82 -6.63 20.88
CA THR A 88 -5.65 -6.60 19.42
C THR A 88 -4.32 -7.26 19.06
N LEU A 89 -4.29 -8.05 17.99
CA LEU A 89 -3.04 -8.62 17.48
C LEU A 89 -2.29 -7.57 16.68
N ALA A 90 -1.03 -7.33 17.04
CA ALA A 90 -0.10 -6.59 16.21
C ALA A 90 0.69 -7.57 15.32
N PRO A 91 0.96 -7.23 14.05
CA PRO A 91 1.85 -8.03 13.22
C PRO A 91 3.28 -7.88 13.72
N ASP A 92 3.95 -9.01 13.97
CA ASP A 92 5.39 -9.04 14.23
C ASP A 92 6.16 -8.85 12.92
N THR A 93 6.85 -7.72 12.80
CA THR A 93 7.66 -7.36 11.62
C THR A 93 9.04 -8.01 11.63
N SER A 94 9.53 -8.48 12.78
CA SER A 94 10.86 -9.11 12.91
C SER A 94 10.97 -10.45 12.16
N THR A 95 9.83 -11.11 11.93
CA THR A 95 9.72 -12.35 11.17
C THR A 95 10.24 -12.23 9.73
N TYR A 96 10.22 -11.02 9.15
CA TYR A 96 10.68 -10.77 7.78
C TYR A 96 12.04 -10.10 7.77
N GLU A 97 12.91 -10.51 6.84
CA GLU A 97 14.16 -9.78 6.58
C GLU A 97 13.91 -8.49 5.78
N MET A 98 12.93 -8.53 4.86
CA MET A 98 12.55 -7.41 4.02
C MET A 98 11.06 -7.51 3.70
N LEU A 99 10.28 -6.49 4.06
CA LEU A 99 8.85 -6.42 3.78
C LEU A 99 8.50 -5.02 3.29
N HIS A 100 8.09 -4.92 2.03
CA HIS A 100 7.67 -3.65 1.41
C HIS A 100 6.29 -3.82 0.81
N ASN A 101 5.38 -2.91 1.15
CA ASN A 101 4.02 -2.91 0.63
C ASN A 101 3.96 -2.06 -0.63
N LEU A 102 3.27 -2.57 -1.65
CA LEU A 102 3.13 -1.91 -2.95
C LEU A 102 1.66 -1.88 -3.32
N GLU A 103 1.20 -0.70 -3.74
CA GLU A 103 -0.17 -0.53 -4.22
C GLU A 103 -0.18 -0.44 -5.75
N ALA A 104 -0.91 -1.34 -6.38
CA ALA A 104 -1.17 -1.31 -7.82
C ALA A 104 -2.53 -0.66 -8.09
N PRO A 105 -2.69 0.07 -9.21
CA PRO A 105 -3.95 0.72 -9.57
C PRO A 105 -5.10 -0.26 -9.81
N TRP A 106 -4.78 -1.49 -10.21
CA TRP A 106 -5.70 -2.57 -10.46
C TRP A 106 -5.08 -3.88 -9.96
N PRO A 107 -5.90 -4.86 -9.52
CA PRO A 107 -5.38 -6.16 -9.12
C PRO A 107 -4.69 -6.84 -10.31
N CYS A 108 -3.60 -7.54 -10.01
CA CYS A 108 -2.85 -8.31 -10.98
C CYS A 108 -3.04 -9.80 -10.72
N LEU A 109 -3.65 -10.53 -11.66
CA LEU A 109 -3.83 -11.99 -11.52
C LEU A 109 -2.51 -12.76 -11.60
N SER A 110 -1.52 -12.18 -12.27
CA SER A 110 -0.20 -12.76 -12.42
C SER A 110 0.86 -11.68 -12.55
N PHE A 111 2.06 -12.03 -12.08
CA PHE A 111 3.28 -11.30 -12.28
C PHE A 111 4.42 -12.30 -12.49
N ASP A 112 5.50 -11.83 -13.09
CA ASP A 112 6.73 -12.59 -13.24
C ASP A 112 7.94 -11.67 -12.97
N LEU A 113 9.02 -12.26 -12.48
CA LEU A 113 10.23 -11.53 -12.14
C LEU A 113 11.19 -11.48 -13.34
N VAL A 114 11.84 -10.34 -13.53
CA VAL A 114 12.86 -10.14 -14.55
C VAL A 114 14.22 -10.23 -13.89
N LYS A 115 15.13 -11.05 -14.42
CA LYS A 115 16.49 -11.14 -13.88
C LYS A 115 17.22 -9.83 -14.17
N ASP A 116 17.74 -9.21 -13.13
CA ASP A 116 18.61 -8.05 -13.24
C ASP A 116 20.03 -8.44 -13.75
N GLN A 117 20.88 -7.44 -13.92
CA GLN A 117 22.29 -7.60 -14.30
C GLN A 117 23.24 -7.04 -13.21
N LEU A 118 22.77 -6.98 -11.96
CA LEU A 118 23.49 -6.35 -10.85
C LEU A 118 24.44 -7.32 -10.12
N GLY A 119 24.43 -8.60 -10.51
CA GLY A 119 25.28 -9.65 -9.96
C GLY A 119 24.46 -10.78 -9.34
N ASP A 120 25.03 -11.98 -9.32
CA ASP A 120 24.38 -13.15 -8.71
C ASP A 120 24.64 -13.17 -7.18
N ASN A 121 23.66 -13.66 -6.40
CA ASN A 121 23.75 -13.85 -4.94
C ASN A 121 24.16 -12.59 -4.15
N ARG A 122 23.59 -11.43 -4.51
CA ARG A 122 23.79 -10.17 -3.77
C ARG A 122 23.24 -10.29 -2.34
N LYS A 123 24.05 -9.93 -1.35
CA LYS A 123 23.67 -9.91 0.09
C LYS A 123 23.58 -8.50 0.68
N SER A 124 24.11 -7.50 -0.02
CA SER A 124 24.12 -6.11 0.41
C SER A 124 22.79 -5.42 0.08
N TYR A 125 22.32 -4.58 1.00
CA TYR A 125 21.20 -3.66 0.78
C TYR A 125 21.70 -2.31 0.24
N PRO A 126 20.86 -1.52 -0.44
CA PRO A 126 19.48 -1.81 -0.83
C PRO A 126 19.36 -2.78 -2.03
N GLN A 127 18.27 -3.54 -2.04
CA GLN A 127 17.94 -4.44 -3.14
C GLN A 127 17.08 -3.74 -4.21
N THR A 128 17.12 -4.29 -5.42
CA THR A 128 16.31 -3.83 -6.56
C THR A 128 15.65 -5.03 -7.22
N VAL A 129 14.35 -4.95 -7.49
CA VAL A 129 13.58 -6.00 -8.15
C VAL A 129 12.91 -5.43 -9.40
N TYR A 130 13.01 -6.16 -10.50
CA TYR A 130 12.29 -5.88 -11.73
C TYR A 130 11.19 -6.92 -11.92
N ALA A 131 9.99 -6.48 -12.25
CA ALA A 131 8.85 -7.38 -12.41
C ALA A 131 7.93 -6.90 -13.55
N VAL A 132 7.19 -7.83 -14.13
CA VAL A 132 6.15 -7.53 -15.11
C VAL A 132 4.84 -8.16 -14.64
N ALA A 133 3.78 -7.38 -14.58
CA ALA A 133 2.46 -7.83 -14.14
C ALA A 133 1.39 -7.46 -15.17
N GLY A 134 0.30 -8.22 -15.20
CA GLY A 134 -0.87 -7.90 -16.02
C GLY A 134 -2.06 -7.55 -15.14
N THR A 135 -2.73 -6.44 -15.43
CA THR A 135 -3.85 -5.98 -14.62
C THR A 135 -5.19 -6.61 -15.02
N GLN A 136 -6.13 -6.55 -14.08
CA GLN A 136 -7.54 -6.87 -14.25
C GLN A 136 -8.38 -5.66 -13.83
N ALA A 137 -8.77 -4.85 -14.81
CA ALA A 137 -9.68 -3.74 -14.60
C ALA A 137 -11.12 -4.22 -14.34
N ALA A 138 -11.90 -3.39 -13.63
CA ALA A 138 -13.31 -3.67 -13.41
C ALA A 138 -14.10 -3.68 -14.73
N ARG A 139 -15.25 -4.36 -14.71
CA ARG A 139 -16.19 -4.39 -15.83
C ARG A 139 -16.64 -2.96 -16.19
N GLY A 140 -16.55 -2.60 -17.47
CA GLY A 140 -16.80 -1.26 -17.98
C GLY A 140 -15.55 -0.36 -18.08
N SER A 141 -14.45 -0.76 -17.43
CA SER A 141 -13.13 -0.11 -17.49
C SER A 141 -12.10 -0.96 -18.23
N GLU A 142 -12.53 -1.78 -19.20
CA GLU A 142 -11.64 -2.75 -19.87
C GLU A 142 -10.46 -2.08 -20.60
N LYS A 143 -10.59 -0.79 -20.95
CA LYS A 143 -9.54 0.03 -21.57
C LYS A 143 -8.44 0.46 -20.61
N GLU A 144 -8.62 0.27 -19.31
CA GLU A 144 -7.64 0.60 -18.28
C GLU A 144 -6.70 -0.58 -17.95
N ASN A 145 -6.99 -1.75 -18.53
CA ASN A 145 -6.09 -2.89 -18.50
C ASN A 145 -4.74 -2.51 -19.09
N ARG A 146 -3.67 -3.04 -18.51
CA ARG A 146 -2.31 -2.75 -18.93
C ARG A 146 -1.37 -3.86 -18.50
N ILE A 147 -0.28 -4.01 -19.26
CA ILE A 147 0.91 -4.70 -18.79
C ILE A 147 1.74 -3.66 -18.06
N MET A 148 2.02 -3.91 -16.79
CA MET A 148 2.81 -3.04 -15.94
C MET A 148 4.22 -3.60 -15.83
N VAL A 149 5.20 -2.86 -16.34
CA VAL A 149 6.62 -3.13 -16.11
C VAL A 149 7.03 -2.29 -14.90
N MET A 150 7.61 -2.93 -13.89
CA MET A 150 7.89 -2.33 -12.59
C MET A 150 9.37 -2.45 -12.25
N LYS A 151 9.93 -1.38 -11.69
CA LYS A 151 11.23 -1.36 -11.01
C LYS A 151 10.99 -0.90 -9.57
N MET A 152 11.30 -1.79 -8.63
CA MET A 152 11.30 -1.51 -7.20
C MET A 152 12.75 -1.33 -6.78
N SER A 153 13.13 -0.14 -6.34
CA SER A 153 14.49 0.18 -5.89
C SER A 153 14.50 0.67 -4.44
N SER A 154 15.69 0.78 -3.85
CA SER A 154 15.85 1.24 -2.47
C SER A 154 15.17 0.32 -1.44
N LEU A 155 15.09 -0.98 -1.73
CA LEU A 155 14.47 -1.94 -0.81
C LEU A 155 15.45 -2.23 0.34
N GLY A 156 15.23 -1.61 1.50
CA GLY A 156 16.01 -1.81 2.72
C GLY A 156 15.59 -3.04 3.53
N ARG A 157 16.41 -3.41 4.51
CA ARG A 157 16.10 -4.44 5.51
C ARG A 157 15.06 -3.92 6.51
N MET A 158 14.23 -4.81 7.05
CA MET A 158 13.38 -4.44 8.18
C MET A 158 14.26 -4.21 9.41
N ASP A 159 13.92 -3.20 10.21
CA ASP A 159 14.47 -3.04 11.54
C ASP A 159 13.98 -4.21 12.40
N ARG A 160 14.93 -4.97 12.96
CA ARG A 160 14.63 -6.14 13.78
C ARG A 160 14.56 -5.83 15.27
N GLY A 161 14.73 -4.56 15.66
CA GLY A 161 14.89 -4.21 17.07
C GLY A 161 16.13 -4.87 17.66
N GLU A 162 16.59 -4.37 18.80
CA GLU A 162 17.81 -4.81 19.50
C GLU A 162 17.65 -6.21 20.15
N GLN A 163 17.24 -7.23 19.41
CA GLN A 163 17.22 -8.64 19.87
C GLN A 163 18.34 -9.49 19.25
N SER A 164 19.23 -8.90 18.45
CA SER A 164 20.42 -9.59 17.94
C SER A 164 21.63 -9.17 18.76
N GLU A 165 21.93 -9.91 19.84
CA GLU A 165 23.26 -9.94 20.46
C GLU A 165 24.27 -10.59 19.50
N SER A 166 24.54 -9.92 18.37
CA SER A 166 25.63 -10.27 17.47
C SER A 166 26.70 -9.21 17.61
N GLU A 167 27.77 -9.57 18.32
CA GLU A 167 29.07 -8.90 18.30
C GLU A 167 29.60 -8.85 16.87
N ASP A 168 29.30 -7.77 16.13
CA ASP A 168 30.15 -7.31 15.04
C ASP A 168 30.05 -5.78 15.01
N GLU A 169 31.13 -5.13 15.44
CA GLU A 169 31.34 -3.70 15.28
C GLU A 169 31.41 -3.38 13.78
N SER A 170 30.30 -2.91 13.20
CA SER A 170 30.35 -2.07 12.00
C SER A 170 29.50 -0.83 12.19
N ASP A 171 30.24 0.26 12.37
CA ASP A 171 29.86 1.68 12.44
C ASP A 171 29.21 2.16 11.12
N ASP A 172 28.04 1.64 10.76
CA ASP A 172 27.21 2.17 9.66
C ASP A 172 25.85 2.63 10.23
N GLU A 173 25.86 3.81 10.87
CA GLU A 173 24.69 4.56 11.36
C GLU A 173 23.70 5.03 10.25
N GLU A 174 23.73 4.40 9.06
CA GLU A 174 22.91 4.77 7.88
C GLU A 174 21.99 3.65 7.37
N GLU A 175 21.86 2.49 8.02
CA GLU A 175 20.83 1.47 7.68
C GLU A 175 19.42 1.84 8.20
N GLN A 176 19.10 3.13 8.27
CA GLN A 176 17.75 3.61 8.51
C GLN A 176 16.83 3.16 7.38
N SER A 177 15.60 2.76 7.76
CA SER A 177 14.50 2.33 6.90
C SER A 177 14.41 3.14 5.59
N LEU A 178 15.08 2.66 4.54
CA LEU A 178 15.05 3.29 3.23
C LEU A 178 13.62 3.24 2.68
N GLU A 179 13.14 4.37 2.17
CA GLU A 179 11.83 4.42 1.54
C GLU A 179 11.89 3.68 0.20
N PRO A 180 11.07 2.63 -0.01
CA PRO A 180 11.06 1.88 -1.25
C PRO A 180 10.50 2.74 -2.38
N ILE A 181 11.16 2.73 -3.53
CA ILE A 181 10.74 3.50 -4.71
C ILE A 181 10.16 2.54 -5.74
N LEU A 182 8.90 2.76 -6.15
CA LEU A 182 8.24 2.04 -7.22
C LEU A 182 8.13 2.90 -8.47
N GLU A 183 8.86 2.53 -9.52
CA GLU A 183 8.71 3.10 -10.85
C GLU A 183 7.94 2.14 -11.76
N THR A 184 6.98 2.66 -12.52
CA THR A 184 6.15 1.85 -13.41
C THR A 184 6.13 2.40 -14.84
N LYS A 185 6.07 1.49 -15.81
CA LYS A 185 5.84 1.78 -17.24
C LYS A 185 4.75 0.85 -17.76
N ASP A 186 3.79 1.44 -18.45
CA ASP A 186 2.58 0.74 -18.85
C ASP A 186 2.52 0.49 -20.37
N ILE A 187 2.07 -0.70 -20.73
CA ILE A 187 1.64 -1.05 -22.08
C ILE A 187 0.12 -1.21 -22.05
N PRO A 188 -0.65 -0.31 -22.70
CA PRO A 188 -2.10 -0.38 -22.69
C PRO A 188 -2.64 -1.67 -23.30
N LEU A 189 -3.60 -2.29 -22.62
CA LEU A 189 -4.38 -3.43 -23.09
C LEU A 189 -5.88 -3.10 -23.02
N ASN A 190 -6.69 -3.86 -23.76
CA ASN A 190 -8.14 -3.72 -23.77
C ASN A 190 -8.86 -4.99 -23.26
N THR A 191 -8.11 -5.93 -22.71
CA THR A 191 -8.57 -7.23 -22.21
C THR A 191 -7.83 -7.54 -20.93
N CYS A 192 -8.48 -8.32 -20.05
CA CYS A 192 -7.86 -8.80 -18.83
C CYS A 192 -6.69 -9.76 -19.12
N THR A 193 -5.63 -9.66 -18.32
CA THR A 193 -4.51 -10.61 -18.36
C THR A 193 -4.69 -11.71 -17.32
N ASN A 194 -4.78 -12.95 -17.78
CA ASN A 194 -4.90 -14.13 -16.90
C ASN A 194 -3.54 -14.64 -16.42
N ARG A 195 -2.57 -14.69 -17.33
CA ARG A 195 -1.23 -15.22 -17.06
C ARG A 195 -0.19 -14.43 -17.85
N ILE A 196 0.85 -14.01 -17.17
CA ILE A 196 2.04 -13.39 -17.77
C ILE A 196 3.28 -14.22 -17.45
N ARG A 197 4.17 -14.35 -18.44
CA ARG A 197 5.50 -14.96 -18.29
C ARG A 197 6.55 -14.17 -19.02
N VAL A 198 7.69 -13.97 -18.38
CA VAL A 198 8.83 -13.26 -18.94
C VAL A 198 9.90 -14.26 -19.36
N HIS A 199 10.56 -13.97 -20.48
CA HIS A 199 11.73 -14.67 -20.95
C HIS A 199 12.81 -13.69 -21.34
N GLN A 200 14.01 -13.89 -20.82
CA GLN A 200 15.18 -13.15 -21.23
C GLN A 200 16.03 -14.00 -22.16
N THR A 201 16.27 -13.48 -23.36
CA THR A 201 17.21 -14.13 -24.28
C THR A 201 18.62 -14.05 -23.70
N PRO A 202 19.48 -15.05 -23.94
CA PRO A 202 20.88 -14.98 -23.53
C PRO A 202 21.54 -13.71 -24.07
N GLN A 203 22.33 -13.03 -23.24
CA GLN A 203 23.13 -11.90 -23.67
C GLN A 203 24.11 -12.34 -24.76
N ALA A 204 24.14 -11.60 -25.87
CA ALA A 204 25.10 -11.82 -26.94
C ALA A 204 26.51 -11.34 -26.54
N SER A 205 26.59 -10.30 -25.71
CA SER A 205 27.83 -9.76 -25.16
C SER A 205 27.57 -9.05 -23.83
N SER A 206 28.61 -8.90 -23.01
CA SER A 206 28.54 -8.12 -21.76
C SER A 206 28.21 -6.63 -21.97
N SER A 207 28.27 -6.15 -23.22
CA SER A 207 27.96 -4.76 -23.59
C SER A 207 26.52 -4.56 -24.08
N THR A 208 25.73 -5.63 -24.22
CA THR A 208 24.36 -5.57 -24.73
C THR A 208 23.38 -6.10 -23.69
N LEU A 209 22.32 -5.32 -23.42
CA LEU A 209 21.24 -5.77 -22.55
C LEU A 209 20.50 -6.95 -23.22
N PRO A 210 20.08 -7.97 -22.44
CA PRO A 210 19.32 -9.08 -22.98
C PRO A 210 17.95 -8.59 -23.43
N THR A 211 17.47 -9.07 -24.57
CA THR A 211 16.09 -8.85 -24.98
C THR A 211 15.16 -9.56 -24.00
N THR A 212 14.23 -8.80 -23.44
CA THR A 212 13.24 -9.29 -22.49
C THR A 212 11.87 -9.32 -23.16
N LEU A 213 11.36 -10.52 -23.39
CA LEU A 213 10.05 -10.75 -23.97
C LEU A 213 9.06 -11.11 -22.86
N SER A 214 7.86 -10.56 -22.94
CA SER A 214 6.74 -10.95 -22.09
C SER A 214 5.67 -11.61 -22.96
N ALA A 215 5.15 -12.75 -22.50
CA ALA A 215 4.01 -13.43 -23.08
C ALA A 215 2.81 -13.26 -22.17
N VAL A 216 1.73 -12.75 -22.74
CA VAL A 216 0.52 -12.34 -22.01
C VAL A 216 -0.66 -13.13 -22.56
N MET A 217 -1.20 -14.04 -21.77
CA MET A 217 -2.42 -14.76 -22.08
C MET A 217 -3.61 -13.98 -21.55
N THR A 218 -4.52 -13.59 -22.43
CA THR A 218 -5.68 -12.78 -22.08
C THR A 218 -6.97 -13.61 -22.04
N GLU A 219 -8.00 -13.03 -21.44
CA GLU A 219 -9.35 -13.61 -21.38
C GLU A 219 -9.94 -13.90 -22.78
N SER A 220 -9.50 -13.18 -23.82
CA SER A 220 -9.95 -13.40 -25.19
C SER A 220 -9.36 -14.64 -25.85
N GLY A 221 -8.42 -15.33 -25.19
CA GLY A 221 -7.69 -16.48 -25.73
C GLY A 221 -6.57 -16.12 -26.70
N ASP A 222 -6.33 -14.83 -26.94
CA ASP A 222 -5.15 -14.37 -27.67
C ASP A 222 -3.95 -14.32 -26.71
N VAL A 223 -2.77 -14.64 -27.24
CA VAL A 223 -1.51 -14.48 -26.51
C VAL A 223 -0.71 -13.39 -27.19
N PHE A 224 -0.42 -12.32 -26.46
CA PHE A 224 0.41 -11.21 -26.94
C PHE A 224 1.84 -11.39 -26.49
N ILE A 225 2.79 -11.26 -27.43
CA ILE A 225 4.22 -11.22 -27.14
C ILE A 225 4.68 -9.77 -27.25
N HIS A 226 5.15 -9.19 -26.15
CA HIS A 226 5.68 -7.83 -26.10
C HIS A 226 7.17 -7.85 -25.79
N ASP A 227 7.93 -6.99 -26.48
CA ASP A 227 9.30 -6.66 -26.09
C ASP A 227 9.24 -5.54 -25.04
N VAL A 228 9.59 -5.88 -23.80
CA VAL A 228 9.61 -4.94 -22.67
C VAL A 228 11.01 -4.39 -22.38
N THR A 229 12.00 -4.76 -23.19
CA THR A 229 13.37 -4.22 -23.11
C THR A 229 13.42 -2.69 -23.11
N PRO A 230 12.70 -1.95 -24.00
CA PRO A 230 12.73 -0.49 -23.96
C PRO A 230 12.09 0.10 -22.70
N HIS A 231 11.08 -0.57 -22.13
CA HIS A 231 10.46 -0.16 -20.87
C HIS A 231 11.43 -0.31 -19.71
N LEU A 232 12.13 -1.44 -19.63
CA LEU A 232 13.17 -1.69 -18.63
C LEU A 232 14.33 -0.70 -18.77
N ALA A 233 14.84 -0.48 -19.98
CA ALA A 233 15.93 0.46 -20.24
C ALA A 233 15.56 1.92 -19.89
N SER A 234 14.27 2.27 -19.97
CA SER A 234 13.82 3.64 -19.65
C SER A 234 13.94 4.00 -18.17
N PHE A 235 14.02 3.01 -17.26
CA PHE A 235 14.24 3.26 -15.84
C PHE A 235 15.69 3.66 -15.51
N ASP A 236 16.64 3.26 -16.35
CA ASP A 236 18.07 3.54 -16.13
C ASP A 236 18.57 4.69 -17.01
N ASN A 237 17.77 5.11 -18.01
CA ASN A 237 18.12 6.18 -18.95
C ASN A 237 17.10 7.33 -18.85
N PRO A 238 17.33 8.33 -17.97
CA PRO A 238 16.48 9.50 -17.86
C PRO A 238 16.32 10.21 -19.22
N GLY A 239 15.07 10.52 -19.59
CA GLY A 239 14.74 11.15 -20.87
C GLY A 239 14.47 10.19 -22.03
N MET A 240 14.67 8.88 -21.83
CA MET A 240 14.23 7.88 -22.81
C MET A 240 12.69 7.84 -22.88
N THR A 241 12.15 8.07 -24.07
CA THR A 241 10.70 7.99 -24.30
C THR A 241 10.35 6.71 -25.03
N ILE A 242 9.30 6.04 -24.57
CA ILE A 242 8.79 4.81 -25.18
C ILE A 242 7.82 5.21 -26.30
N SER A 243 8.15 4.82 -27.52
CA SER A 243 7.32 5.12 -28.69
C SER A 243 6.05 4.25 -28.70
N ALA A 244 4.99 4.74 -29.35
CA ALA A 244 3.76 3.96 -29.53
C ALA A 244 3.98 2.66 -30.33
N GLN A 245 5.06 2.57 -31.11
CA GLN A 245 5.41 1.36 -31.85
C GLN A 245 6.01 0.28 -30.93
N GLN A 246 6.76 0.68 -29.90
CA GLN A 246 7.31 -0.23 -28.88
C GLN A 246 6.24 -0.80 -27.95
N ASN A 247 5.09 -0.14 -27.83
CA ASN A 247 3.94 -0.67 -27.08
C ASN A 247 3.16 -1.73 -27.87
N LYS A 248 3.42 -1.91 -29.18
CA LYS A 248 2.71 -2.92 -29.98
C LYS A 248 3.28 -4.31 -29.72
N PRO A 249 2.44 -5.36 -29.76
CA PRO A 249 2.93 -6.72 -29.66
C PRO A 249 3.83 -7.03 -30.87
N VAL A 250 4.97 -7.65 -30.60
CA VAL A 250 5.90 -8.20 -31.61
C VAL A 250 5.21 -9.32 -32.37
N SER A 251 4.42 -10.13 -31.67
CA SER A 251 3.65 -11.22 -32.25
C SER A 251 2.36 -11.46 -31.46
N THR A 252 1.36 -12.03 -32.14
CA THR A 252 0.10 -12.44 -31.53
C THR A 252 -0.19 -13.88 -31.91
N ILE A 253 -0.26 -14.77 -30.93
CA ILE A 253 -0.64 -16.17 -31.13
C ILE A 253 -2.14 -16.30 -30.92
N ARG A 254 -2.84 -16.80 -31.95
CA ARG A 254 -4.30 -17.00 -31.96
C ARG A 254 -4.71 -18.47 -32.01
N ALA A 255 -3.83 -19.36 -31.55
CA ALA A 255 -4.01 -20.81 -31.64
C ALA A 255 -5.21 -21.32 -30.83
N HIS A 256 -5.60 -20.63 -29.75
CA HIS A 256 -6.65 -21.05 -28.82
C HIS A 256 -8.07 -20.76 -29.31
N LYS A 257 -8.26 -20.19 -30.52
CA LYS A 257 -9.57 -19.97 -31.15
C LYS A 257 -10.61 -19.29 -30.25
N LYS A 258 -10.19 -18.26 -29.51
CA LYS A 258 -11.02 -17.54 -28.52
C LYS A 258 -11.44 -18.34 -27.29
N THR A 259 -10.73 -19.43 -27.00
CA THR A 259 -10.88 -20.16 -25.75
C THR A 259 -9.93 -19.54 -24.74
N GLU A 260 -10.49 -19.09 -23.63
CA GLU A 260 -9.72 -18.57 -22.49
C GLU A 260 -8.76 -19.64 -21.94
N GLY A 261 -7.61 -19.20 -21.43
CA GLY A 261 -6.71 -20.07 -20.68
C GLY A 261 -5.91 -19.31 -19.64
N TYR A 262 -5.20 -20.08 -18.81
CA TYR A 262 -4.52 -19.60 -17.60
C TYR A 262 -3.07 -20.10 -17.48
N ALA A 263 -2.62 -20.90 -18.45
CA ALA A 263 -1.32 -21.53 -18.42
C ALA A 263 -0.57 -21.20 -19.71
N ILE A 264 0.55 -20.50 -19.54
CA ILE A 264 1.54 -20.23 -20.57
C ILE A 264 2.91 -20.29 -19.92
N ASP A 265 3.90 -20.77 -20.67
CA ASP A 265 5.28 -20.78 -20.22
C ASP A 265 6.23 -20.76 -21.41
N TRP A 266 7.45 -20.28 -21.17
CA TRP A 266 8.50 -20.30 -22.18
C TRP A 266 9.29 -21.61 -22.09
N SER A 267 9.55 -22.25 -23.22
CA SER A 267 10.33 -23.47 -23.26
C SER A 267 11.79 -23.20 -22.89
N PRO A 268 12.35 -23.86 -21.86
CA PRO A 268 13.73 -23.65 -21.43
C PRO A 268 14.76 -24.15 -22.46
N LEU A 269 14.33 -25.02 -23.38
CA LEU A 269 15.20 -25.62 -24.41
C LEU A 269 15.50 -24.70 -25.60
N PHE A 270 14.77 -23.59 -25.76
CA PHE A 270 14.91 -22.69 -26.91
C PHE A 270 15.27 -21.29 -26.42
N PRO A 271 16.57 -20.96 -26.36
CA PRO A 271 17.03 -19.69 -25.77
C PRO A 271 16.52 -18.44 -26.50
N ALA A 272 16.19 -18.58 -27.79
CA ALA A 272 15.59 -17.51 -28.60
C ALA A 272 14.10 -17.23 -28.28
N GLY A 273 13.50 -17.99 -27.36
CA GLY A 273 12.10 -17.87 -26.97
C GLY A 273 11.19 -18.73 -27.85
N LYS A 274 10.67 -19.82 -27.29
CA LYS A 274 9.57 -20.60 -27.87
C LYS A 274 8.50 -20.76 -26.78
N LEU A 275 7.27 -20.37 -27.11
CA LEU A 275 6.08 -20.58 -26.28
C LEU A 275 5.44 -21.94 -26.57
#